data_AF-A0AAD4N3M7-F1
#
_entry.id   AF-A0AAD4N3M7-F1
#
_cell.length_a   1.000
_cell.length_b   1.000
_cell.length_c   1.000
_cell.angle_alpha   90.00
_cell.angle_beta   90.00
_cell.angle_gamma   90.00
#
_symmetry.space_group_name_H-M   'P 1'
#
loop_
_entity.id
_entity.type
_entity.pdbx_description
1 polymer ?
#
loop_
_entity_poly.entity_id
_entity_poly.type
_entity_poly.pdbx_seq_one_letter_code
_entity_poly.pdbx_strand_id
1 'polypeptide(L)'
;MCPSKSRNVRVVPFTPPEWKKVQELYKSDDIECLKSSCEIFNLWKCRMGHATPVFINISELIHRAMLRDKSLSRDILDNSDIGLIFASAIIR
;
A
#
# COMPACT_ATOMS: atom_id res chain seq x y z
N MET A 1 0.74 -45.99 2.39
CA MET A 1 0.05 -44.68 2.32
C MET A 1 1.10 -43.58 2.34
N CYS A 2 1.31 -42.88 1.21
CA CYS A 2 2.25 -41.76 1.17
C CYS A 2 1.57 -40.53 1.80
N PRO A 3 2.22 -39.80 2.72
CA PRO A 3 1.66 -38.57 3.25
C PRO A 3 1.64 -37.55 2.11
N SER A 4 0.44 -37.14 1.69
CA SER A 4 0.26 -36.05 0.75
C SER A 4 0.88 -34.79 1.36
N LYS A 5 2.03 -34.35 0.86
CA LYS A 5 2.62 -33.05 1.17
C LYS A 5 1.55 -31.99 0.88
N SER A 6 0.98 -31.40 1.93
CA SER A 6 0.18 -30.19 1.81
C SER A 6 1.05 -29.13 1.15
N ARG A 7 0.79 -28.81 -0.11
CA ARG A 7 1.42 -27.66 -0.76
C ARG A 7 0.89 -26.44 -0.01
N ASN A 8 1.76 -25.74 0.71
CA ASN A 8 1.44 -24.42 1.25
C ASN A 8 1.15 -23.49 0.08
N VAL A 9 -0.12 -23.38 -0.31
CA VAL A 9 -0.58 -22.41 -1.31
C VAL A 9 -0.62 -21.06 -0.61
N ARG A 10 0.40 -20.24 -0.88
CA ARG A 10 0.44 -18.86 -0.37
C ARG A 10 -0.60 -18.03 -1.11
N VAL A 11 -1.69 -17.72 -0.44
CA VAL A 11 -2.70 -16.79 -0.97
C VAL A 11 -2.09 -15.40 -1.03
N VAL A 12 -2.14 -14.77 -2.20
CA VAL A 12 -1.69 -13.40 -2.44
C VAL A 12 -2.88 -12.56 -2.92
N PRO A 13 -2.92 -11.26 -2.60
CA PRO A 13 -4.07 -10.40 -2.90
C PRO A 13 -4.16 -9.95 -4.36
N PHE A 14 -3.09 -10.17 -5.12
CA PHE A 14 -2.86 -9.57 -6.41
C PHE A 14 -2.74 -10.60 -7.52
N THR A 15 -3.08 -10.18 -8.72
CA THR A 15 -2.68 -10.88 -9.95
C THR A 15 -1.32 -10.36 -10.44
N PRO A 16 -0.58 -11.14 -11.26
CA PRO A 16 0.69 -10.65 -11.81
C PRO A 16 0.60 -9.31 -12.58
N PRO A 17 -0.46 -9.05 -13.38
CA PRO A 17 -0.64 -7.74 -14.02
C PRO A 17 -0.83 -6.58 -13.03
N GLU A 18 -1.62 -6.79 -11.96
CA GLU A 18 -1.83 -5.76 -10.93
C GLU A 18 -0.54 -5.45 -10.19
N TRP A 19 0.24 -6.48 -9.85
CA TRP A 19 1.54 -6.30 -9.21
C TRP A 19 2.48 -5.48 -10.09
N LYS A 20 2.59 -5.82 -11.38
CA LYS A 20 3.39 -5.05 -12.34
C LYS A 20 2.93 -3.59 -12.42
N LYS A 21 1.61 -3.37 -12.48
CA LYS A 21 1.04 -2.02 -12.54
C LYS A 21 1.38 -1.20 -11.29
N VAL A 22 1.27 -1.79 -10.10
CA VAL A 22 1.68 -1.11 -8.85
C VAL A 22 3.16 -0.80 -8.87
N GLN A 23 4.04 -1.69 -9.33
CA GLN A 23 5.48 -1.41 -9.40
C GLN A 23 5.82 -0.23 -10.33
N GLU A 24 5.06 -0.05 -11.42
CA GLU A 24 5.20 1.11 -12.30
C GLU A 24 4.72 2.39 -11.62
N LEU A 25 3.55 2.35 -10.99
CA LEU A 25 2.95 3.49 -10.29
C LEU A 25 3.73 3.92 -9.05
N TYR A 26 4.28 2.96 -8.29
CA TYR A 26 5.00 3.19 -7.04
C TYR A 26 6.29 4.00 -7.24
N LYS A 27 6.86 3.98 -8.44
CA LYS A 27 8.06 4.76 -8.78
C LYS A 27 7.74 6.19 -9.21
N SER A 28 6.46 6.49 -9.43
CA SER A 28 6.01 7.79 -9.91
C SER A 28 5.73 8.71 -8.73
N ASP A 29 6.17 9.97 -8.85
CA ASP A 29 5.88 11.03 -7.90
C ASP A 29 4.67 11.89 -8.35
N ASP A 30 3.97 11.44 -9.39
CA ASP A 30 2.75 12.07 -9.90
C ASP A 30 1.54 11.76 -8.99
N ILE A 31 0.70 12.77 -8.75
CA ILE A 31 -0.46 12.69 -7.86
C ILE A 31 -1.46 11.65 -8.36
N GLU A 32 -1.75 11.59 -9.66
CA GLU A 32 -2.71 10.63 -10.21
C GLU A 32 -2.18 9.20 -10.12
N CYS A 33 -0.86 9.02 -10.27
CA CYS A 33 -0.22 7.73 -10.05
C CYS A 33 -0.30 7.26 -8.58
N LEU A 34 -0.11 8.17 -7.62
CA LEU A 34 -0.23 7.87 -6.19
C LEU A 34 -1.69 7.55 -5.79
N LYS A 35 -2.68 8.25 -6.36
CA LYS A 35 -4.09 7.92 -6.16
C LYS A 35 -4.42 6.54 -6.73
N SER A 36 -4.03 6.29 -7.98
CA SER A 36 -4.27 5.02 -8.67
C SER A 36 -3.68 3.83 -7.90
N SER A 37 -2.49 3.98 -7.33
CA SER A 37 -1.87 2.93 -6.52
C SER A 37 -2.60 2.71 -5.19
N CYS A 38 -3.08 3.77 -4.53
CA CYS A 38 -3.94 3.65 -3.33
C CYS A 38 -5.24 2.89 -3.62
N GLU A 39 -5.86 3.10 -4.78
CA GLU A 39 -7.06 2.36 -5.19
C GLU A 39 -6.77 0.87 -5.36
N ILE A 40 -5.63 0.51 -5.96
CA ILE A 40 -5.22 -0.89 -6.09
C ILE A 40 -4.97 -1.53 -4.71
N PHE A 41 -4.34 -0.80 -3.78
CA PHE A 41 -4.18 -1.28 -2.40
C PHE A 41 -5.53 -1.49 -1.69
N ASN A 42 -6.49 -0.58 -1.89
CA ASN A 42 -7.85 -0.76 -1.37
C ASN A 42 -8.53 -2.01 -1.94
N LEU A 43 -8.40 -2.25 -3.24
CA LEU A 43 -8.92 -3.45 -3.88
C LEU A 43 -8.31 -4.73 -3.27
N TRP A 44 -7.00 -4.74 -3.06
CA TRP A 44 -6.29 -5.85 -2.44
C TRP A 44 -6.72 -6.10 -0.99
N LYS A 45 -6.95 -5.05 -0.21
CA LYS A 45 -7.52 -5.14 1.15
C LYS A 45 -8.92 -5.74 1.14
N CYS A 46 -9.79 -5.29 0.23
CA CYS A 46 -11.14 -5.83 0.10
C CYS A 46 -11.15 -7.34 -0.22
N ARG A 47 -10.19 -7.82 -1.02
CA ARG A 47 -10.07 -9.25 -1.35
C ARG A 47 -9.61 -10.11 -0.17
N MET A 48 -8.73 -9.59 0.68
CA MET A 48 -8.13 -10.38 1.75
C MET A 48 -8.82 -10.22 3.10
N GLY A 49 -9.53 -9.11 3.32
CA GLY A 49 -10.10 -8.76 4.62
C GLY A 49 -9.03 -8.80 5.73
N HIS A 50 -9.28 -9.61 6.76
CA HIS A 50 -8.35 -9.78 7.88
C HIS A 50 -7.02 -10.44 7.52
N ALA A 51 -6.93 -11.11 6.37
CA ALA A 51 -5.69 -11.74 5.90
C ALA A 51 -4.80 -10.77 5.08
N THR A 52 -5.11 -9.46 5.08
CA THR A 52 -4.34 -8.46 4.33
C THR A 52 -2.88 -8.45 4.81
N PRO A 53 -1.91 -8.68 3.92
CA PRO A 53 -0.50 -8.53 4.23
C PRO A 53 -0.16 -7.11 4.71
N VAL A 54 0.65 -7.00 5.77
CA VAL A 54 1.04 -5.72 6.39
C VAL A 54 1.65 -4.73 5.39
N PHE A 55 2.43 -5.23 4.41
CA PHE A 55 3.06 -4.37 3.40
C PHE A 55 2.05 -3.52 2.61
N ILE A 56 0.82 -4.00 2.40
CA ILE A 56 -0.22 -3.25 1.68
C ILE A 56 -0.67 -2.05 2.48
N ASN A 57 -0.85 -2.23 3.79
CA ASN A 57 -1.24 -1.15 4.70
C ASN A 57 -0.13 -0.10 4.79
N ILE A 58 1.14 -0.55 4.90
CA ILE A 58 2.30 0.34 4.95
C ILE A 58 2.44 1.12 3.64
N SER A 59 2.38 0.45 2.49
CA SER A 59 2.49 1.09 1.18
C SER A 59 1.38 2.10 0.92
N GLU A 60 0.13 1.77 1.26
CA GLU A 60 -0.98 2.72 1.15
C GLU A 60 -0.79 3.93 2.06
N LEU A 61 -0.35 3.72 3.30
CA LEU A 61 -0.13 4.79 4.26
C LEU A 61 0.95 5.78 3.79
N ILE A 62 2.06 5.26 3.25
CA ILE A 62 3.14 6.06 2.64
C ILE A 62 2.59 6.89 1.47
N HIS A 63 1.86 6.27 0.54
CA HIS A 63 1.33 6.99 -0.63
C HIS A 63 0.29 8.05 -0.24
N ARG A 64 -0.56 7.77 0.77
CA ARG A 64 -1.49 8.78 1.31
C ARG A 64 -0.76 9.94 1.97
N ALA A 65 0.36 9.68 2.65
CA ALA A 65 1.21 10.74 3.21
C ALA A 65 1.80 11.62 2.09
N MET A 66 2.34 11.00 1.03
CA MET A 66 2.86 11.72 -0.15
C MET A 66 1.79 12.53 -0.87
N LEU A 67 0.58 11.97 -1.03
CA LEU A 67 -0.57 12.70 -1.60
C LEU A 67 -0.92 13.93 -0.76
N ARG A 68 -0.95 13.77 0.57
CA ARG A 68 -1.26 14.86 1.49
C ARG A 68 -0.21 15.96 1.41
N ASP A 69 1.07 15.59 1.44
CA ASP A 69 2.21 16.50 1.28
C ASP A 69 2.10 17.33 -0.01
N LYS A 70 1.79 16.67 -1.14
CA LYS A 70 1.62 17.33 -2.44
C LYS A 70 0.35 18.18 -2.56
N SER A 71 -0.71 17.84 -1.83
CA SER A 71 -1.98 18.57 -1.85
C SER A 71 -2.00 19.81 -0.96
N LEU A 72 -1.06 19.93 -0.02
CA LEU A 72 -0.99 21.07 0.88
C LEU A 72 -0.26 22.24 0.22
N SER A 73 -1.00 23.31 -0.10
CA SER A 73 -0.44 24.64 -0.23
C SER A 73 0.03 25.11 1.15
N ARG A 74 1.31 24.87 1.47
CA ARG A 74 2.21 25.44 2.51
C ARG A 74 1.72 25.87 3.93
N ASP A 75 0.44 26.05 4.22
CA ASP A 75 -0.01 26.90 5.33
C ASP A 75 -0.87 26.23 6.42
N ILE A 76 -1.19 24.93 6.37
CA ILE A 76 -2.23 24.39 7.30
C ILE A 76 -1.83 23.17 8.17
N LEU A 77 -0.63 22.58 8.06
CA LEU A 77 -0.20 21.54 9.01
C LEU A 77 1.29 21.60 9.34
N ASP A 78 1.58 21.66 10.65
CA ASP A 78 2.92 21.42 11.18
C ASP A 78 3.43 20.05 10.71
N ASN A 79 4.70 20.01 10.27
CA ASN A 79 5.43 18.82 9.81
C ASN A 79 5.35 17.60 10.74
N SER A 80 4.86 17.76 11.97
CA SER A 80 4.59 16.72 12.95
C SER A 80 3.57 15.67 12.50
N ASP A 81 2.54 16.03 11.72
CA ASP A 81 1.47 15.10 11.32
C ASP A 81 1.92 14.10 10.27
N ILE A 82 2.72 14.56 9.30
CA ILE A 82 3.29 13.71 8.24
C ILE A 82 4.38 12.80 8.85
N GLY A 83 5.21 13.35 9.75
CA GLY A 83 6.20 12.58 10.50
C GLY A 83 5.57 11.46 11.33
N LEU A 84 4.42 11.71 11.96
CA LEU A 84 3.67 10.70 12.71
C LEU A 84 3.12 9.59 11.80
N ILE A 85 2.62 9.93 10.61
CA ILE A 85 2.14 8.96 9.63
C ILE A 85 3.30 8.05 9.17
N PHE A 86 4.45 8.64 8.81
CA PHE A 86 5.65 7.86 8.44
C PHE A 86 6.17 7.01 9.60
N ALA A 87 6.23 7.55 10.82
CA ALA A 87 6.64 6.80 12.00
C ALA A 87 5.71 5.61 12.27
N SER A 88 4.40 5.80 12.13
CA SER A 88 3.42 4.71 12.29
C SER A 88 3.51 3.63 11.21
N ALA A 89 4.03 3.97 10.03
CA ALA A 89 4.33 3.02 8.96
C ALA A 89 5.60 2.20 9.25
N ILE A 90 6.56 2.76 9.97
CA ILE A 90 7.85 2.12 10.34
C ILE A 90 7.72 1.25 11.61
N ILE A 91 6.89 1.66 12.58
CA ILE A 91 6.71 0.95 13.86
C ILE A 91 5.84 -0.32 13.71
N ARG A 92 5.00 -0.39 12.67
CA ARG A 92 4.17 -1.55 12.34
C ARG A 92 4.95 -2.67 11.65
#